data_AF-A0A953ZUQ3-F1
#
_entry.id   AF-A0A953ZUQ3-F1
#
_cell.length_a   1.000
_cell.length_b   1.000
_cell.length_c   1.000
_cell.angle_alpha   90.00
_cell.angle_beta   90.00
_cell.angle_gamma   90.00
#
_symmetry.space_group_name_H-M   'P 1'
#
loop_
_entity.id
_entity.type
_entity.pdbx_description
1 polymer ?
#
loop_
_entity_poly.entity_id
_entity_poly.type
_entity_poly.pdbx_seq_one_letter_code
_entity_poly.pdbx_strand_id
1 'polypeptide(L)'
;MTEREPLSPLSTSFPSSRKVSAGELEVPQREIALTNGEVLHTYDTTGPQGHDPAKGLPPRRAAWIARRVARGDRNFSQMHCARRGEITEEMRFVALRENVDAEFVRSEIAAGRAIIPA
;
A
#
# COMPACT_ATOMS: atom_id res chain seq x y z
N MET A 1 27.68 3.69 22.86
CA MET A 1 26.63 3.52 21.83
C MET A 1 26.29 2.05 21.79
N THR A 2 25.10 1.66 22.22
CA THR A 2 24.65 0.26 22.15
C THR A 2 24.28 -0.01 20.69
N GLU A 3 25.02 -0.89 20.01
CA GLU A 3 24.60 -1.41 18.70
C GLU A 3 23.21 -2.02 18.86
N ARG A 4 22.26 -1.56 18.04
CA ARG A 4 20.90 -2.12 18.04
C ARG A 4 20.92 -3.39 17.20
N GLU A 5 20.41 -4.46 17.78
CA GLU A 5 20.25 -5.74 17.08
C GLU A 5 19.36 -5.55 15.83
N PRO A 6 19.75 -6.09 14.67
CA PRO A 6 18.94 -6.00 13.46
C PRO A 6 17.62 -6.77 13.64
N LEU A 7 16.55 -6.29 13.01
CA LEU A 7 15.27 -7.01 13.01
C LEU A 7 15.45 -8.38 12.35
N SER A 8 14.86 -9.42 12.95
CA SER A 8 14.89 -10.76 12.39
C SER A 8 14.26 -10.78 10.98
N PRO A 9 14.79 -11.60 10.05
CA PRO A 9 14.21 -11.73 8.71
C PRO A 9 12.75 -12.20 8.75
N LEU A 10 11.97 -11.77 7.76
CA LEU A 10 10.55 -12.16 7.61
C LEU A 10 10.36 -13.68 7.57
N SER A 11 11.32 -14.42 7.00
CA SER A 11 11.32 -15.88 6.91
C SER A 11 11.30 -16.59 8.26
N THR A 12 11.78 -15.95 9.32
CA THR A 12 11.72 -16.50 10.68
C THR A 12 10.29 -16.54 11.22
N SER A 13 9.48 -15.53 10.89
CA SER A 13 8.08 -15.47 11.30
C SER A 13 7.14 -16.17 10.32
N PHE A 14 7.50 -16.17 9.03
CA PHE A 14 6.69 -16.70 7.94
C PHE A 14 7.55 -17.61 7.05
N PRO A 15 7.80 -18.85 7.48
CA PRO A 15 8.51 -19.82 6.64
C PRO A 15 7.74 -20.08 5.33
N SER A 16 8.46 -20.45 4.28
CA SER A 16 7.91 -20.71 2.94
C SER A 16 7.15 -19.55 2.31
N SER A 17 7.28 -18.35 2.86
CA SER A 17 6.64 -17.14 2.39
C SER A 17 7.66 -16.16 1.85
N ARG A 18 7.28 -15.39 0.83
CA ARG A 18 8.06 -14.24 0.35
C ARG A 18 7.16 -13.04 0.13
N LYS A 19 7.72 -11.85 0.32
CA LYS A 19 7.07 -10.60 -0.05
C LYS A 19 7.18 -10.40 -1.56
N VAL A 20 6.07 -10.07 -2.20
CA VAL A 20 6.02 -9.70 -3.61
C VAL A 20 5.22 -8.41 -3.78
N SER A 21 5.23 -7.85 -4.98
CA SER A 21 4.49 -6.65 -5.33
C SER A 21 3.68 -6.89 -6.59
N ALA A 22 2.49 -6.28 -6.67
CA ALA A 22 1.60 -6.38 -7.82
C ALA A 22 1.31 -5.00 -8.46
N GLY A 23 1.24 -4.97 -9.80
CA GLY A 23 0.86 -3.81 -10.59
C GLY A 23 1.86 -2.65 -10.58
N GLU A 24 1.49 -1.57 -11.27
CA GLU A 24 2.34 -0.38 -11.47
C GLU A 24 2.66 0.39 -10.19
N LEU A 25 1.80 0.28 -9.17
CA LEU A 25 1.99 0.93 -7.86
C LEU A 25 2.76 0.06 -6.85
N GLU A 26 3.24 -1.11 -7.31
CA GLU A 26 3.92 -2.14 -6.52
C GLU A 26 3.20 -2.37 -5.17
N VAL A 27 1.95 -2.79 -5.26
CA VAL A 27 1.10 -3.06 -4.10
C VAL A 27 1.62 -4.32 -3.40
N PRO A 28 1.97 -4.25 -2.11
CA PRO A 28 2.61 -5.36 -1.42
C PRO A 28 1.63 -6.51 -1.17
N GLN A 29 2.08 -7.71 -1.48
CA GLN A 29 1.40 -8.97 -1.21
C GLN A 29 2.42 -9.97 -0.64
N ARG A 30 1.91 -11.08 -0.14
CA ARG A 30 2.72 -12.22 0.28
C ARG A 30 2.36 -13.43 -0.54
N GLU A 31 3.37 -14.10 -1.06
CA GLU A 31 3.24 -15.40 -1.69
C GLU A 31 3.66 -16.48 -0.71
N ILE A 32 2.84 -17.52 -0.59
CA ILE A 32 3.10 -18.71 0.20
C ILE A 32 3.19 -19.89 -0.76
N ALA A 33 4.35 -20.54 -0.82
CA ALA A 33 4.53 -21.75 -1.61
C ALA A 33 3.91 -22.95 -0.87
N LEU A 34 2.98 -23.63 -1.54
CA LEU A 34 2.29 -24.81 -1.01
C LEU A 34 2.99 -26.09 -1.45
N THR A 35 2.79 -27.18 -0.70
CA THR A 35 3.43 -28.48 -0.98
C THR A 35 2.92 -29.16 -2.25
N ASN A 36 1.74 -28.74 -2.75
CA ASN A 36 1.17 -29.21 -4.02
C ASN A 36 1.70 -28.44 -5.25
N GLY A 37 2.63 -27.51 -5.06
CA GLY A 37 3.19 -26.68 -6.14
C GLY A 37 2.38 -25.41 -6.45
N GLU A 38 1.24 -25.20 -5.81
CA GLU A 38 0.46 -23.97 -5.94
C GLU A 38 1.07 -22.83 -5.11
N VAL A 39 0.67 -21.60 -5.44
CA VAL A 39 1.03 -20.39 -4.71
C VAL A 39 -0.22 -19.70 -4.23
N LEU A 40 -0.28 -19.41 -2.94
CA LEU A 40 -1.34 -18.61 -2.34
C LEU A 40 -0.85 -17.17 -2.16
N HIS A 41 -1.59 -16.21 -2.71
CA HIS A 41 -1.39 -14.78 -2.48
C HIS A 41 -2.24 -14.32 -1.30
N THR A 42 -1.60 -13.71 -0.30
CA THR A 42 -2.27 -13.12 0.85
C THR A 42 -1.94 -11.64 0.98
N TYR A 43 -2.77 -10.96 1.76
CA TYR A 43 -2.48 -9.60 2.22
C TYR A 43 -1.14 -9.57 2.98
N ASP A 44 -0.40 -8.48 2.82
CA ASP A 44 0.84 -8.26 3.57
C ASP A 44 0.92 -6.82 4.13
N THR A 45 0.88 -6.70 5.44
CA THR A 45 0.96 -5.43 6.19
C THR A 45 2.33 -5.20 6.82
N THR A 46 3.30 -6.10 6.62
CA THR A 46 4.63 -6.01 7.27
C THR A 46 5.50 -4.86 6.78
N GLY A 47 5.12 -4.20 5.69
CA GLY A 47 5.86 -3.07 5.13
C GLY A 47 7.25 -3.43 4.58
N PRO A 48 8.03 -2.44 4.14
CA PRO A 48 9.40 -2.66 3.65
C PRO A 48 10.30 -3.24 4.75
N GLN A 49 11.17 -4.18 4.37
CA GLN A 49 12.09 -4.87 5.28
C GLN A 49 13.51 -4.32 5.12
N GLY A 50 14.36 -4.46 6.15
CA GLY A 50 15.79 -4.12 6.06
C GLY A 50 16.11 -2.62 6.03
N HIS A 51 15.18 -1.76 6.42
CA HIS A 51 15.41 -0.31 6.52
C HIS A 51 15.90 0.08 7.92
N ASP A 52 16.88 0.97 7.97
CA ASP A 52 17.38 1.57 9.21
C ASP A 52 16.32 2.51 9.83
N PRO A 53 15.81 2.22 11.04
CA PRO A 53 14.83 3.07 11.71
C PRO A 53 15.30 4.52 11.91
N ALA A 54 16.61 4.76 12.03
CA ALA A 54 17.14 6.12 12.17
C ALA A 54 17.03 6.94 10.88
N LYS A 55 16.97 6.28 9.72
CA LYS A 55 16.80 6.92 8.40
C LYS A 55 15.34 7.00 7.97
N GLY A 56 14.50 6.13 8.53
CA GLY A 56 13.09 6.03 8.17
C GLY A 56 12.84 5.27 6.86
N LEU A 57 11.56 5.14 6.50
CA LEU A 57 11.14 4.46 5.27
C LEU A 57 11.15 5.41 4.07
N PRO A 58 11.39 4.89 2.84
CA PRO A 58 11.27 5.69 1.64
C PRO A 58 9.87 6.30 1.48
N PRO A 59 9.74 7.60 1.18
CA PRO A 59 8.44 8.27 1.09
C PRO A 59 7.76 8.00 -0.25
N ARG A 60 7.30 6.75 -0.48
CA ARG A 60 6.75 6.27 -1.77
C ARG A 60 5.62 7.15 -2.33
N ARG A 61 4.85 7.80 -1.46
CA ARG A 61 3.69 8.65 -1.82
C ARG A 61 4.05 10.11 -2.12
N ALA A 62 5.31 10.52 -1.94
CA ALA A 62 5.71 11.94 -2.04
C ALA A 62 5.36 12.56 -3.39
N ALA A 63 5.59 11.83 -4.49
CA ALA A 63 5.30 12.32 -5.84
C ALA A 63 3.79 12.53 -6.07
N TRP A 64 2.94 11.65 -5.52
CA TRP A 64 1.48 11.74 -5.67
C TRP A 64 0.94 12.99 -5.00
N ILE A 65 1.44 13.28 -3.79
CA ILE A 65 1.06 14.46 -3.01
C ILE A 65 1.57 15.73 -3.69
N ALA A 66 2.86 15.74 -4.09
CA ALA A 66 3.47 16.88 -4.77
C ALA A 66 2.71 17.29 -6.04
N ARG A 67 2.21 16.31 -6.81
CA ARG A 67 1.41 16.58 -8.01
C ARG A 67 0.10 17.33 -7.71
N ARG A 68 -0.59 16.99 -6.61
CA ARG A 68 -1.83 17.66 -6.22
C ARG A 68 -1.59 19.05 -5.66
N VAL A 69 -0.49 19.23 -4.94
CA VAL A 69 -0.02 20.55 -4.50
C VAL A 69 0.27 21.43 -5.71
N ALA A 70 1.02 20.92 -6.69
CA ALA A 70 1.36 21.66 -7.91
C ALA A 70 0.12 22.02 -8.76
N ARG A 71 -0.94 21.21 -8.69
CA ARG A 71 -2.24 21.48 -9.33
C ARG A 71 -3.02 22.62 -8.65
N GLY A 72 -2.63 23.03 -7.45
CA GLY A 72 -3.29 24.10 -6.68
C GLY A 72 -4.47 23.62 -5.84
N ASP A 73 -4.53 22.32 -5.53
CA ASP A 73 -5.62 21.77 -4.70
C ASP A 73 -5.59 22.38 -3.29
N ARG A 74 -6.79 22.69 -2.77
CA ARG A 74 -6.97 23.27 -1.42
C ARG A 74 -7.50 22.28 -0.40
N ASN A 75 -8.06 21.15 -0.85
CA ASN A 75 -8.55 20.07 -0.01
C ASN A 75 -8.02 18.74 -0.55
N PHE A 76 -7.29 18.02 0.30
CA PHE A 76 -6.56 16.80 -0.06
C PHE A 76 -7.25 15.52 0.41
N SER A 77 -8.40 15.64 1.07
CA SER A 77 -9.11 14.46 1.57
C SER A 77 -9.55 13.54 0.42
N GLN A 78 -9.45 12.24 0.63
CA GLN A 78 -9.87 11.25 -0.36
C GLN A 78 -11.37 11.37 -0.67
N MET A 79 -12.19 11.76 0.30
CA MET A 79 -13.61 12.07 0.10
C MET A 79 -13.84 13.27 -0.84
N HIS A 80 -13.02 14.32 -0.76
CA HIS A 80 -13.09 15.46 -1.67
C HIS A 80 -12.77 15.05 -3.11
N CYS A 81 -11.67 14.32 -3.32
CA CYS A 81 -11.31 13.78 -4.63
C CYS A 81 -12.42 12.87 -5.18
N ALA A 82 -12.91 11.93 -4.35
CA ALA A 82 -13.94 10.97 -4.73
C ALA A 82 -15.24 11.64 -5.19
N ARG A 83 -15.73 12.65 -4.46
CA ARG A 83 -16.95 13.40 -4.80
C ARG A 83 -16.82 14.26 -6.06
N ARG A 84 -15.60 14.56 -6.48
CA ARG A 84 -15.30 15.23 -7.76
C ARG A 84 -15.15 14.27 -8.94
N GLY A 85 -15.33 12.95 -8.70
CA GLY A 85 -15.13 11.93 -9.73
C GLY A 85 -13.65 11.61 -9.99
N GLU A 86 -12.72 12.05 -9.14
CA GLU A 86 -11.30 11.75 -9.30
C GLU A 86 -10.95 10.41 -8.64
N ILE A 87 -10.33 9.50 -9.40
CA ILE A 87 -9.68 8.31 -8.87
C ILE A 87 -8.22 8.65 -8.56
N THR A 88 -7.88 8.61 -7.27
CA THR A 88 -6.54 8.91 -6.76
C THR A 88 -5.60 7.71 -6.86
N GLU A 89 -4.29 7.92 -6.71
CA GLU A 89 -3.31 6.83 -6.59
C GLU A 89 -3.59 5.95 -5.36
N GLU A 90 -4.06 6.52 -4.25
CA GLU A 90 -4.45 5.73 -3.08
C GLU A 90 -5.66 4.83 -3.37
N MET A 91 -6.66 5.33 -4.10
CA MET A 91 -7.81 4.51 -4.51
C MET A 91 -7.38 3.37 -5.43
N ARG A 92 -6.50 3.61 -6.41
CA ARG A 92 -5.93 2.56 -7.28
C ARG A 92 -5.11 1.55 -6.48
N PHE A 93 -4.31 2.03 -5.52
CA PHE A 93 -3.51 1.18 -4.65
C PHE A 93 -4.39 0.24 -3.83
N VAL A 94 -5.45 0.76 -3.20
CA VAL A 94 -6.42 -0.05 -2.45
C VAL A 94 -7.17 -1.01 -3.36
N ALA A 95 -7.63 -0.55 -4.54
CA ALA A 95 -8.34 -1.39 -5.49
C ALA A 95 -7.54 -2.63 -5.91
N LEU A 96 -6.25 -2.45 -6.25
CA LEU A 96 -5.33 -3.54 -6.55
C LEU A 96 -5.10 -4.46 -5.33
N ARG A 97 -5.08 -3.89 -4.12
CA ARG A 97 -4.84 -4.65 -2.88
C ARG A 97 -6.03 -5.51 -2.46
N GLU A 98 -7.24 -5.02 -2.71
CA GLU A 98 -8.51 -5.70 -2.41
C GLU A 98 -9.04 -6.52 -3.60
N ASN A 99 -8.36 -6.47 -4.76
CA ASN A 99 -8.79 -7.10 -6.00
C ASN A 99 -10.20 -6.66 -6.44
N VAL A 100 -10.45 -5.35 -6.42
CA VAL A 100 -11.71 -4.70 -6.84
C VAL A 100 -11.43 -3.58 -7.84
N ASP A 101 -12.48 -3.06 -8.46
CA ASP A 101 -12.36 -1.92 -9.37
C ASP A 101 -12.06 -0.61 -8.62
N ALA A 102 -11.25 0.28 -9.22
CA ALA A 102 -10.91 1.56 -8.61
C ALA A 102 -12.10 2.53 -8.52
N GLU A 103 -13.04 2.44 -9.46
CA GLU A 103 -14.30 3.17 -9.43
C GLU A 103 -15.21 2.69 -8.29
N PHE A 104 -15.20 1.39 -7.98
CA PHE A 104 -15.90 0.86 -6.81
C PHE A 104 -15.37 1.53 -5.53
N VAL A 105 -14.05 1.52 -5.31
CA VAL A 105 -13.41 2.20 -4.16
C VAL A 105 -13.77 3.68 -4.11
N ARG A 106 -13.68 4.41 -5.24
CA ARG A 106 -14.05 5.82 -5.33
C ARG A 106 -15.51 6.04 -4.93
N SER A 107 -16.43 5.21 -5.42
CA SER A 107 -17.86 5.33 -5.14
C SER A 107 -18.21 5.13 -3.66
N GLU A 108 -17.58 4.15 -3.00
CA GLU A 108 -17.75 3.90 -1.57
C GLU A 108 -17.24 5.07 -0.71
N ILE A 109 -16.12 5.66 -1.10
CA ILE A 109 -15.55 6.84 -0.43
C ILE A 109 -16.43 8.07 -0.65
N ALA A 110 -16.93 8.30 -1.87
CA ALA A 110 -17.80 9.42 -2.18
C ALA A 110 -19.12 9.36 -1.39
N ALA A 111 -19.66 8.15 -1.22
CA ALA A 111 -20.85 7.85 -0.44
C ALA A 111 -20.60 7.91 1.08
N GLY A 112 -19.35 7.99 1.54
CA GLY A 112 -18.99 8.00 2.96
C GLY A 112 -19.14 6.64 3.65
N ARG A 113 -19.20 5.54 2.88
CA ARG A 113 -19.26 4.16 3.41
C ARG A 113 -17.88 3.55 3.65
N ALA A 114 -16.86 4.10 3.00
CA ALA A 114 -15.46 3.71 3.18
C ALA A 114 -14.57 4.94 3.36
N ILE A 115 -13.42 4.74 4.01
CA ILE A 115 -12.37 5.76 4.14
C ILE A 115 -11.01 5.18 3.77
N ILE A 116 -10.12 6.03 3.28
CA ILE A 116 -8.69 5.74 3.19
C ILE A 116 -7.98 6.78 4.07
N PRO A 117 -7.39 6.39 5.22
CA PRO A 117 -6.68 7.32 6.11
C PRO A 117 -5.32 7.66 5.51
N ALA A 118 -5.27 8.71 4.68
CA ALA A 118 -4.15 8.99 3.79
C ALA A 118 -3.96 10.46 3.46
#